data_AF-A0A158P9T4-F1
#
_entry.id   AF-A0A158P9T4-F1
#
_cell.length_a   1.000
_cell.length_b   1.000
_cell.length_c   1.000
_cell.angle_alpha   90.00
_cell.angle_beta   90.00
_cell.angle_gamma   90.00
#
_symmetry.space_group_name_H-M   'P 1'
#
loop_
_entity.id
_entity.type
_entity.pdbx_description
1 polymer ?
#
loop_
_entity_poly.entity_id
_entity_poly.type
_entity_poly.pdbx_seq_one_letter_code
_entity_poly.pdbx_strand_id
1 'polypeptide(L)'
;MMEFGCLERPLAKFFHSYGAFVSRHQFPFIAFPVLLTLYLATGYFYLNPQTDAIYLYTPTDAPSKTERQAKVSRSIPIRLLTRFRTPLDEHCILLTEPYIFERIIHDLWPLGEDNYVPGRGVTQSREAQVTVVARNGGNILLPEYARAIKRLDMYIQNRIKVRFRSKTYTYRDLCLRWKKKCPGNDHIQIISELYNHGINITYPTFRIGNKSGYLGAGLGGVSLSKDDNNTVILASAKAWLLVYQLKFFPTNVSYLSGVWEKAFKIHLDNYPEDPYISITYFHSQTLAEELKRNADSLMPRFVMAFVILMIFAVICSLVTIKGTFYVDWVLSKPILSIFGVVNAGMGIASAMGGLILLNVQYNDIVAVMPFLVVAVGTDNMFLMVAAVKRTSRALPLEKRIGECMSDAAVSILITALTDAFSFGVGTITTIPAVQIFCIYTCCALVLTFIYQVASSPSTRLLWLGSRVHPDPSHASNRKQCAATNFFQNWYAPILMQPAIKALAGIWYCIYVGFAIYGCTQLREGLEPVNLLVDDSYAKPHYVALERHFWHYGATLQVKRFI
;
A
#
# COMPACT_ATOMS: atom_id res chain seq x y z
N MET A 1 44.21 3.30 -18.75
CA MET A 1 42.77 3.36 -18.46
C MET A 1 42.18 4.34 -19.48
N MET A 2 41.41 3.85 -20.45
CA MET A 2 40.95 4.63 -21.61
C MET A 2 40.17 5.88 -21.16
N GLU A 3 40.41 7.01 -21.83
CA GLU A 3 39.78 8.30 -21.54
C GLU A 3 38.27 8.27 -21.85
N PHE A 4 37.45 7.82 -20.90
CA PHE A 4 36.00 8.11 -20.88
C PHE A 4 35.71 9.56 -20.42
N GLY A 5 36.63 10.49 -20.69
CA GLY A 5 36.70 11.81 -20.05
C GLY A 5 35.84 12.91 -20.68
N CYS A 6 35.08 12.64 -21.74
CA CYS A 6 34.33 13.69 -22.44
C CYS A 6 33.18 14.28 -21.61
N LEU A 7 32.49 13.47 -20.80
CA LEU A 7 31.39 13.93 -19.95
C LEU A 7 31.82 14.11 -18.48
N GLU A 8 32.69 13.22 -17.99
CA GLU A 8 33.13 13.23 -16.59
C GLU A 8 34.01 14.44 -16.26
N ARG A 9 34.98 14.79 -17.11
CA ARG A 9 35.89 15.92 -16.87
C ARG A 9 35.17 17.27 -16.80
N PRO A 10 34.27 17.66 -17.73
CA PRO A 10 33.57 18.94 -17.60
C PRO A 10 32.63 18.97 -16.39
N LEU A 11 31.98 17.85 -16.07
CA LEU A 11 31.11 17.75 -14.91
C LEU A 11 31.89 17.84 -13.59
N ALA A 12 33.03 17.17 -13.49
CA ALA A 12 33.96 17.28 -12.36
C ALA A 12 34.48 18.71 -12.20
N LYS A 13 34.85 19.40 -13.29
CA LYS A 13 35.24 20.83 -13.25
C LYS A 13 34.11 21.73 -12.77
N PHE A 14 32.88 21.47 -13.22
CA PHE A 14 31.69 22.20 -12.77
C PHE A 14 31.48 22.02 -11.26
N PHE A 15 31.47 20.77 -10.76
CA PHE A 15 31.30 20.50 -9.34
C PHE A 15 32.46 21.01 -8.47
N HIS A 16 33.69 21.03 -9.00
CA HIS A 16 34.83 21.64 -8.32
C HIS A 16 34.61 23.15 -8.13
N SER A 17 34.25 23.86 -9.21
CA SER A 17 33.98 25.30 -9.16
C SER A 17 32.77 25.62 -8.27
N TYR A 18 31.71 24.84 -8.39
CA TYR A 18 30.49 24.95 -7.58
C TYR A 18 30.79 24.74 -6.09
N GLY A 19 31.52 23.67 -5.73
CA GLY A 19 31.91 23.40 -4.35
C GLY A 19 32.74 24.52 -3.73
N ALA A 20 33.69 25.08 -4.49
CA ALA A 20 34.47 26.24 -4.07
C ALA A 20 33.58 27.49 -3.88
N PHE A 21 32.65 27.76 -4.80
CA PHE A 21 31.72 28.89 -4.70
C PHE A 21 30.80 28.79 -3.48
N VAL A 22 30.19 27.62 -3.27
CA VAL A 22 29.30 27.34 -2.14
C VAL A 22 30.04 27.43 -0.80
N SER A 23 31.31 27.02 -0.77
CA SER A 23 32.14 27.11 0.43
C SER A 23 32.41 28.57 0.88
N ARG A 24 32.38 29.52 -0.05
CA ARG A 24 32.50 30.97 0.23
C ARG A 24 31.20 31.59 0.72
N HIS A 25 30.06 31.14 0.19
CA HIS A 25 28.74 31.69 0.48
C HIS A 25 27.87 30.68 1.23
N GLN A 26 28.16 30.43 2.50
CA GLN A 26 27.59 29.27 3.22
C GLN A 26 26.12 29.45 3.63
N PHE A 27 25.74 30.62 4.12
CA PHE A 27 24.42 30.88 4.69
C PHE A 27 23.23 30.66 3.74
N PRO A 28 23.23 31.21 2.50
CA PRO A 28 22.07 31.11 1.61
C PRO A 28 21.77 29.66 1.19
N PHE A 29 22.81 28.83 1.01
CA PHE A 29 22.65 27.44 0.58
C PHE A 29 22.20 26.48 1.69
N ILE A 30 22.21 26.92 2.95
CA ILE A 30 21.63 26.18 4.08
C ILE A 30 20.22 26.70 4.37
N ALA A 31 20.06 28.03 4.41
CA ALA A 31 18.78 28.66 4.71
C ALA A 31 17.72 28.36 3.65
N PHE A 32 18.09 28.38 2.36
CA PHE A 32 17.14 28.15 1.28
C PHE A 32 16.49 26.76 1.31
N PRO A 33 17.21 25.63 1.39
CA PRO A 33 16.60 24.32 1.54
C PRO A 33 15.68 24.22 2.76
N VAL A 34 16.09 24.76 3.92
CA VAL A 34 15.27 24.75 5.13
C VAL A 34 13.98 25.55 4.95
N LEU A 35 14.06 26.77 4.44
CA LEU A 35 12.88 27.61 4.19
C LEU A 35 11.96 27.00 3.13
N LEU A 36 12.52 26.43 2.07
CA LEU A 36 11.76 25.74 1.04
C LEU A 36 11.05 24.50 1.62
N THR A 37 11.70 23.74 2.49
CA THR A 37 11.06 22.60 3.16
C THR A 37 9.92 23.02 4.06
N LEU A 38 10.09 24.09 4.84
CA LEU A 38 9.03 24.64 5.70
C LEU A 38 7.84 25.13 4.88
N TYR A 39 8.10 25.80 3.75
CA TYR A 39 7.05 26.26 2.84
C TYR A 39 6.30 25.09 2.22
N LEU A 40 6.99 24.12 1.62
CA LEU A 40 6.35 22.97 0.97
C LEU A 40 5.66 22.06 1.99
N ALA A 41 6.17 21.96 3.22
CA ALA A 41 5.55 21.19 4.29
C ALA A 41 4.17 21.75 4.73
N THR A 42 3.80 22.99 4.35
CA THR A 42 2.42 23.47 4.55
C THR A 42 1.38 22.62 3.82
N GLY A 43 1.78 21.86 2.78
CA GLY A 43 0.93 20.91 2.08
C GLY A 43 0.34 19.82 2.96
N TYR A 44 1.02 19.43 4.06
CA TYR A 44 0.51 18.41 4.98
C TYR A 44 -0.84 18.79 5.61
N PHE A 45 -1.16 20.09 5.74
CA PHE A 45 -2.46 20.54 6.25
C PHE A 45 -3.62 20.27 5.29
N TYR A 46 -3.34 20.07 3.99
CA TYR A 46 -4.32 19.77 2.94
C TYR A 46 -4.35 18.28 2.58
N LEU A 47 -3.77 17.42 3.41
CA LEU A 47 -3.69 15.99 3.16
C LEU A 47 -5.08 15.35 3.16
N ASN A 48 -5.50 14.87 1.98
CA ASN A 48 -6.70 14.06 1.79
C ASN A 48 -6.27 12.65 1.33
N PRO A 49 -6.28 11.65 2.24
CA PRO A 49 -5.84 10.30 1.91
C PRO A 49 -6.91 9.56 1.11
N GLN A 50 -6.50 8.92 0.02
CA GLN A 50 -7.36 8.04 -0.77
C GLN A 50 -7.20 6.59 -0.29
N THR A 51 -8.27 6.04 0.27
CA THR A 51 -8.28 4.69 0.90
C THR A 51 -9.05 3.64 0.10
N ASP A 52 -9.61 4.02 -1.05
CA ASP A 52 -10.40 3.10 -1.88
C ASP A 52 -9.50 2.09 -2.62
N ALA A 53 -9.42 0.88 -2.09
CA ALA A 53 -8.66 -0.21 -2.66
C ALA A 53 -9.07 -0.52 -4.12
N ILE A 54 -10.35 -0.38 -4.49
CA ILE A 54 -10.78 -0.66 -5.86
C ILE A 54 -10.15 0.35 -6.80
N TYR A 55 -10.19 1.64 -6.48
CA TYR A 55 -9.57 2.67 -7.30
C TYR A 55 -8.05 2.49 -7.39
N LEU A 56 -7.38 2.21 -6.27
CA LEU A 56 -5.93 2.11 -6.14
C LEU A 56 -5.33 0.96 -6.96
N TYR A 57 -5.97 -0.21 -6.95
CA TYR A 57 -5.43 -1.45 -7.52
C TYR A 57 -6.04 -1.84 -8.87
N THR A 58 -7.02 -1.10 -9.39
CA THR A 58 -7.55 -1.34 -10.73
C THR A 58 -6.89 -0.41 -11.76
N PRO A 59 -6.48 -0.94 -12.94
CA PRO A 59 -5.88 -0.11 -13.98
C PRO A 59 -6.77 1.07 -14.37
N THR A 60 -6.20 2.23 -14.69
CA THR A 60 -6.96 3.43 -15.14
C THR A 60 -7.81 3.15 -16.37
N ASP A 61 -7.24 2.42 -17.34
CA ASP A 61 -7.86 2.12 -18.63
C ASP A 61 -8.53 0.74 -18.67
N ALA A 62 -8.87 0.18 -17.50
CA ALA A 62 -9.48 -1.14 -17.43
C ALA A 62 -10.86 -1.14 -18.12
N PRO A 63 -11.16 -2.12 -19.01
CA PRO A 63 -12.49 -2.28 -19.59
C PRO A 63 -13.58 -2.42 -18.51
N SER A 64 -13.24 -2.97 -17.34
CA SER A 64 -14.16 -3.05 -16.19
C SER A 64 -14.56 -1.66 -15.65
N LYS A 65 -13.65 -0.67 -15.67
CA LYS A 65 -13.99 0.73 -15.36
C LYS A 65 -14.85 1.32 -16.46
N THR A 66 -14.51 1.09 -17.73
CA THR A 66 -15.31 1.56 -18.87
C THR A 66 -16.70 0.94 -18.86
N GLU A 67 -16.87 -0.34 -18.56
CA GLU A 67 -18.17 -1.00 -18.42
C GLU A 67 -18.96 -0.42 -17.26
N ARG A 68 -18.30 -0.13 -16.14
CA ARG A 68 -18.91 0.52 -14.98
C ARG A 68 -19.36 1.93 -15.33
N GLN A 69 -18.55 2.71 -16.03
CA GLN A 69 -18.88 4.06 -16.52
C GLN A 69 -19.92 4.05 -17.66
N ALA A 70 -19.87 3.09 -18.58
CA ALA A 70 -20.79 2.95 -19.71
C ALA A 70 -22.17 2.44 -19.28
N LYS A 71 -22.24 1.57 -18.26
CA LYS A 71 -23.47 1.23 -17.52
C LYS A 71 -24.13 2.45 -16.89
N VAL A 72 -23.39 3.54 -16.73
CA VAL A 72 -23.85 4.82 -16.20
C VAL A 72 -24.23 5.76 -17.35
N SER A 73 -23.42 5.88 -18.40
CA SER A 73 -23.69 6.78 -19.53
C SER A 73 -24.83 6.34 -20.45
N ARG A 74 -25.00 5.03 -20.74
CA ARG A 74 -26.07 4.53 -21.66
C ARG A 74 -27.48 4.61 -21.08
N SER A 75 -27.57 4.71 -19.77
CA SER A 75 -28.81 4.68 -19.01
C SER A 75 -29.33 6.09 -18.69
N ILE A 76 -28.51 7.14 -18.91
CA ILE A 76 -28.95 8.53 -18.76
C ILE A 76 -29.80 8.91 -19.99
N PRO A 77 -31.10 9.23 -19.84
CA PRO A 77 -31.86 9.80 -20.94
C PRO A 77 -31.30 11.18 -21.30
N ILE A 78 -31.18 11.47 -22.60
CA ILE A 78 -30.53 12.68 -23.16
C ILE A 78 -31.05 14.00 -22.55
N ARG A 79 -32.30 14.02 -22.03
CA ARG A 79 -32.90 15.17 -21.31
C ARG A 79 -32.26 15.50 -19.96
N LEU A 80 -31.54 14.57 -19.31
CA LEU A 80 -30.84 14.83 -18.05
C LEU A 80 -29.43 15.39 -18.27
N LEU A 81 -28.80 15.07 -19.40
CA LEU A 81 -27.49 15.64 -19.80
C LEU A 81 -27.56 17.16 -20.01
N THR A 82 -28.70 17.70 -20.47
CA THR A 82 -28.87 19.15 -20.63
C THR A 82 -28.96 19.91 -19.30
N ARG A 83 -29.27 19.23 -18.18
CA ARG A 83 -29.34 19.86 -16.85
C ARG A 83 -27.98 19.95 -16.15
N PHE A 84 -27.01 19.14 -16.58
CA PHE A 84 -25.62 19.16 -16.11
C PHE A 84 -24.70 20.04 -16.96
N ARG A 85 -25.24 20.72 -17.98
CA ARG A 85 -24.47 21.65 -18.82
C ARG A 85 -24.41 23.02 -18.15
N THR A 86 -23.54 23.18 -17.15
CA THR A 86 -23.05 24.51 -16.75
C THR A 86 -22.10 25.04 -17.82
N PRO A 87 -22.20 26.31 -18.24
CA PRO A 87 -21.39 26.84 -19.32
C PRO A 87 -20.09 27.38 -18.74
N LEU A 88 -19.16 26.51 -18.34
CA LEU A 88 -17.73 26.83 -18.09
C LEU A 88 -17.04 25.50 -17.74
N ASP A 89 -15.97 25.20 -18.46
CA ASP A 89 -15.07 24.02 -18.42
C ASP A 89 -15.38 22.87 -19.40
N GLU A 90 -14.67 22.90 -20.54
CA GLU A 90 -14.50 21.83 -21.54
C GLU A 90 -13.59 20.69 -21.09
N HIS A 91 -13.32 20.54 -19.80
CA HIS A 91 -12.67 19.32 -19.33
C HIS A 91 -13.71 18.21 -19.25
N CYS A 92 -13.49 17.14 -20.03
CA CYS A 92 -14.08 15.83 -19.79
C CYS A 92 -14.14 15.62 -18.28
N ILE A 93 -15.35 15.62 -17.70
CA ILE A 93 -15.55 15.29 -16.29
C ILE A 93 -15.10 13.83 -16.17
N LEU A 94 -13.83 13.66 -15.83
CA LEU A 94 -13.24 12.39 -15.46
C LEU A 94 -14.06 11.91 -14.27
N LEU A 95 -14.96 10.95 -14.54
CA LEU A 95 -15.78 10.19 -13.58
C LEU A 95 -14.87 9.35 -12.67
N THR A 96 -14.01 10.04 -11.91
CA THR A 96 -12.93 9.48 -11.10
C THR A 96 -13.28 9.48 -9.62
N GLU A 97 -14.35 10.17 -9.21
CA GLU A 97 -14.86 10.08 -7.85
C GLU A 97 -15.89 8.94 -7.69
N PRO A 98 -15.68 8.00 -6.74
CA PRO A 98 -16.60 6.88 -6.49
C PRO A 98 -18.01 7.36 -6.11
N TYR A 99 -18.13 8.55 -5.50
CA TYR A 99 -19.39 9.18 -5.11
C TYR A 99 -20.31 9.49 -6.31
N ILE A 100 -19.72 9.82 -7.47
CA ILE A 100 -20.48 10.14 -8.68
C ILE A 100 -21.08 8.86 -9.27
N PHE A 101 -20.33 7.76 -9.28
CA PHE A 101 -20.84 6.48 -9.77
C PHE A 101 -22.00 5.93 -8.93
N GLU A 102 -21.88 5.96 -7.59
CA GLU A 102 -22.96 5.52 -6.69
C GLU A 102 -24.21 6.38 -6.87
N ARG A 103 -24.03 7.70 -7.05
CA ARG A 103 -25.12 8.64 -7.33
C ARG A 103 -25.82 8.33 -8.65
N ILE A 104 -25.07 8.07 -9.73
CA ILE A 104 -25.70 7.79 -11.03
C ILE A 104 -26.39 6.42 -11.04
N ILE A 105 -25.80 5.40 -10.42
CA ILE A 105 -26.49 4.11 -10.21
C ILE A 105 -27.81 4.29 -9.47
N HIS A 106 -27.81 5.08 -8.40
CA HIS A 106 -29.02 5.40 -7.64
C HIS A 106 -30.04 6.20 -8.48
N ASP A 107 -29.60 7.07 -9.39
CA ASP A 107 -30.53 7.83 -10.25
C ASP A 107 -31.14 6.95 -11.37
N LEU A 108 -30.41 5.94 -11.84
CA LEU A 108 -30.82 5.04 -12.94
C LEU A 108 -31.62 3.81 -12.48
N TRP A 109 -31.17 3.21 -11.38
CA TRP A 109 -31.89 2.23 -10.62
C TRP A 109 -32.10 2.81 -9.23
N PRO A 110 -33.14 3.64 -9.03
CA PRO A 110 -33.50 4.10 -7.71
C PRO A 110 -33.77 2.89 -6.85
N LEU A 111 -32.77 2.54 -6.05
CA LEU A 111 -32.89 1.81 -4.80
C LEU A 111 -33.55 2.74 -3.77
N GLY A 112 -34.60 3.44 -4.21
CA GLY A 112 -35.52 4.17 -3.35
C GLY A 112 -36.19 3.19 -2.40
N GLU A 113 -36.92 3.73 -1.44
CA GLU A 113 -37.58 2.91 -0.44
C GLU A 113 -38.46 1.85 -1.13
N ASP A 114 -38.18 0.58 -0.82
CA ASP A 114 -38.96 -0.62 -1.16
C ASP A 114 -38.72 -1.30 -2.52
N ASN A 115 -37.79 -0.82 -3.35
CA ASN A 115 -37.53 -1.37 -4.69
C ASN A 115 -36.29 -2.28 -4.82
N TYR A 116 -35.67 -2.67 -3.71
CA TYR A 116 -34.47 -3.51 -3.73
C TYR A 116 -34.81 -5.00 -3.94
N VAL A 117 -34.38 -5.61 -5.06
CA VAL A 117 -34.56 -7.05 -5.31
C VAL A 117 -33.44 -7.85 -4.63
N PRO A 118 -33.74 -8.78 -3.69
CA PRO A 118 -32.73 -9.65 -3.10
C PRO A 118 -32.00 -10.48 -4.15
N GLY A 119 -30.67 -10.59 -4.05
CA GLY A 119 -29.83 -11.28 -5.05
C GLY A 119 -29.46 -10.42 -6.27
N ARG A 120 -30.03 -9.21 -6.41
CA ARG A 120 -29.62 -8.21 -7.42
C ARG A 120 -28.66 -7.21 -6.78
N GLY A 121 -27.43 -7.64 -6.50
CA GLY A 121 -26.35 -6.78 -5.99
C GLY A 121 -25.89 -5.76 -7.04
N VAL A 122 -26.27 -4.49 -6.89
CA VAL A 122 -25.92 -3.44 -7.85
C VAL A 122 -24.45 -3.01 -7.69
N THR A 123 -23.94 -3.04 -6.46
CA THR A 123 -22.56 -2.79 -6.03
C THR A 123 -22.23 -3.65 -4.80
N GLN A 124 -20.96 -3.93 -4.54
CA GLN A 124 -20.47 -4.50 -3.26
C GLN A 124 -20.23 -3.42 -2.20
N SER A 125 -20.72 -2.19 -2.43
CA SER A 125 -20.54 -1.10 -1.47
C SER A 125 -21.58 -1.21 -0.35
N ARG A 126 -21.12 -1.13 0.90
CA ARG A 126 -21.95 -1.24 2.12
C ARG A 126 -22.66 -2.59 2.27
N GLU A 127 -21.89 -3.66 2.15
CA GLU A 127 -22.32 -5.04 2.37
C GLU A 127 -21.57 -5.66 3.55
N ALA A 128 -22.29 -6.39 4.40
CA ALA A 128 -21.71 -7.22 5.46
C ALA A 128 -22.12 -8.68 5.25
N GLN A 129 -21.15 -9.58 5.31
CA GLN A 129 -21.31 -11.01 5.10
C GLN A 129 -20.92 -11.76 6.36
N VAL A 130 -21.72 -12.76 6.73
CA VAL A 130 -21.40 -13.69 7.82
C VAL A 130 -21.50 -15.10 7.26
N THR A 131 -20.40 -15.83 7.30
CA THR A 131 -20.39 -17.25 7.00
C THR A 131 -20.53 -18.03 8.30
N VAL A 132 -21.53 -18.91 8.34
CA VAL A 132 -21.79 -19.81 9.46
C VAL A 132 -21.43 -21.21 9.01
N VAL A 133 -20.53 -21.88 9.73
CA VAL A 133 -20.11 -23.26 9.46
C VAL A 133 -20.51 -24.14 10.63
N ALA A 134 -20.96 -25.37 10.37
CA ALA A 134 -21.24 -26.34 11.41
C ALA A 134 -19.93 -26.79 12.09
N ARG A 135 -19.83 -26.61 13.43
CA ARG A 135 -18.59 -26.89 14.19
C ARG A 135 -18.14 -28.36 14.10
N ASN A 136 -19.11 -29.28 14.07
CA ASN A 136 -18.86 -30.72 13.98
C ASN A 136 -18.81 -31.23 12.52
N GLY A 137 -18.81 -30.34 11.52
CA GLY A 137 -18.93 -30.72 10.11
C GLY A 137 -20.25 -31.41 9.75
N GLY A 138 -21.23 -31.36 10.65
CA GLY A 138 -22.56 -31.95 10.50
C GLY A 138 -23.45 -31.16 9.55
N ASN A 139 -24.71 -31.59 9.43
CA ASN A 139 -25.68 -31.00 8.52
C ASN A 139 -26.30 -29.72 9.12
N ILE A 140 -26.02 -28.57 8.51
CA ILE A 140 -26.50 -27.26 8.96
C ILE A 140 -28.02 -27.08 8.77
N LEU A 141 -28.66 -27.96 7.99
CA LEU A 141 -30.11 -27.95 7.75
C LEU A 141 -30.92 -28.50 8.93
N LEU A 142 -30.25 -29.18 9.87
CA LEU A 142 -30.89 -29.70 11.08
C LEU A 142 -31.43 -28.56 11.96
N PRO A 143 -32.50 -28.80 12.72
CA PRO A 143 -33.27 -27.73 13.37
C PRO A 143 -32.49 -27.05 14.50
N GLU A 144 -31.48 -27.71 15.08
CA GLU A 144 -30.61 -27.17 16.11
C GLU A 144 -29.71 -26.05 15.56
N TYR A 145 -29.07 -26.30 14.41
CA TYR A 145 -28.24 -25.32 13.72
C TYR A 145 -29.09 -24.16 13.17
N ALA A 146 -30.25 -24.46 12.58
CA ALA A 146 -31.15 -23.41 12.08
C ALA A 146 -31.66 -22.48 13.20
N ARG A 147 -31.96 -23.02 14.39
CA ARG A 147 -32.30 -22.22 15.58
C ARG A 147 -31.12 -21.37 16.05
N ALA A 148 -29.89 -21.89 16.00
CA ALA A 148 -28.69 -21.12 16.33
C ALA A 148 -28.47 -19.97 15.32
N ILE A 149 -28.59 -20.23 14.02
CA ILE A 149 -28.49 -19.21 12.96
C ILE A 149 -29.55 -18.12 13.15
N LYS A 150 -30.80 -18.49 13.48
CA LYS A 150 -31.86 -17.52 13.74
C LYS A 150 -31.54 -16.65 14.96
N ARG A 151 -30.96 -17.21 16.02
CA ARG A 151 -30.53 -16.46 17.20
C ARG A 151 -29.45 -15.43 16.83
N LEU A 152 -28.48 -15.84 16.03
CA LEU A 152 -27.44 -14.95 15.50
C LEU A 152 -28.03 -13.83 14.64
N ASP A 153 -28.94 -14.15 13.72
CA ASP A 153 -29.59 -13.17 12.85
C ASP A 153 -30.42 -12.15 13.66
N MET A 154 -31.19 -12.61 14.66
CA MET A 154 -31.92 -11.72 15.57
C MET A 154 -30.99 -10.85 16.42
N TYR A 155 -29.82 -11.37 16.81
CA TYR A 155 -28.80 -10.60 17.51
C TYR A 155 -28.27 -9.46 16.62
N ILE A 156 -27.86 -9.78 15.39
CA ILE A 156 -27.34 -8.79 14.43
C ILE A 156 -28.39 -7.70 14.13
N GLN A 157 -29.64 -8.08 13.89
CA GLN A 157 -30.68 -7.12 13.52
C GLN A 157 -31.11 -6.17 14.64
N ASN A 158 -31.16 -6.66 15.89
CA ASN A 158 -31.81 -5.92 17.00
C ASN A 158 -30.82 -5.37 18.05
N ARG A 159 -29.68 -6.05 18.28
CA ARG A 159 -28.72 -5.65 19.33
C ARG A 159 -27.73 -4.61 18.84
N ILE A 160 -27.30 -4.70 17.59
CA ILE A 160 -26.34 -3.74 17.00
C ILE A 160 -27.06 -2.41 16.77
N LYS A 161 -26.68 -1.41 17.56
CA LYS A 161 -27.28 -0.07 17.55
C LYS A 161 -26.20 0.98 17.39
N VAL A 162 -26.44 1.94 16.52
CA VAL A 162 -25.57 3.11 16.34
C VAL A 162 -26.33 4.36 16.73
N ARG A 163 -25.73 5.21 17.57
CA ARG A 163 -26.31 6.49 17.97
C ARG A 163 -25.74 7.61 17.10
N PHE A 164 -26.60 8.34 16.39
CA PHE A 164 -26.22 9.50 15.60
C PHE A 164 -27.25 10.62 15.78
N ARG A 165 -26.80 11.83 16.10
CA ARG A 165 -27.66 13.02 16.34
C ARG A 165 -28.87 12.73 17.24
N SER A 166 -28.64 12.08 18.38
CA SER A 166 -29.65 11.70 19.38
C SER A 166 -30.68 10.64 18.96
N LYS A 167 -30.59 10.05 17.76
CA LYS A 167 -31.39 8.90 17.34
C LYS A 167 -30.54 7.63 17.31
N THR A 168 -31.12 6.52 17.76
CA THR A 168 -30.52 5.19 17.62
C THR A 168 -31.03 4.50 16.36
N TYR A 169 -30.11 4.03 15.54
CA TYR A 169 -30.37 3.31 14.31
C TYR A 169 -30.00 1.84 14.47
N THR A 170 -30.89 0.97 14.00
CA THR A 170 -30.69 -0.48 13.92
C THR A 170 -30.48 -0.91 12.48
N TYR A 171 -30.15 -2.18 12.25
CA TYR A 171 -30.10 -2.74 10.89
C TYR A 171 -31.42 -2.50 10.13
N ARG A 172 -32.58 -2.57 10.80
CA ARG A 172 -33.89 -2.39 10.17
C ARG A 172 -34.14 -0.99 9.60
N ASP A 173 -33.41 0.00 10.11
CA ASP A 173 -33.46 1.38 9.64
C ASP A 173 -32.52 1.61 8.45
N LEU A 174 -31.38 0.88 8.44
CA LEU A 174 -30.28 1.04 7.50
C LEU A 174 -30.31 0.06 6.32
N CYS A 175 -31.08 -1.02 6.40
CA CYS A 175 -31.19 -2.03 5.35
C CYS A 175 -31.77 -1.44 4.05
N LEU A 176 -31.40 -2.04 2.92
CA LEU A 176 -32.17 -1.87 1.68
C LEU A 176 -33.51 -2.60 1.81
N ARG A 177 -34.62 -1.95 1.47
CA ARG A 177 -35.98 -2.51 1.65
C ARG A 177 -36.54 -3.09 0.36
N TRP A 178 -37.18 -4.24 0.46
CA TRP A 178 -38.01 -4.87 -0.56
C TRP A 178 -39.45 -4.95 -0.06
N LYS A 179 -40.41 -4.33 -0.76
CA LYS A 179 -41.84 -4.36 -0.36
C LYS A 179 -42.06 -4.03 1.13
N LYS A 180 -41.48 -2.94 1.64
CA LYS A 180 -41.57 -2.48 3.05
C LYS A 180 -40.90 -3.38 4.10
N LYS A 181 -40.17 -4.41 3.68
CA LYS A 181 -39.42 -5.29 4.58
C LYS A 181 -37.93 -5.25 4.25
N CYS A 182 -37.07 -5.33 5.26
CA CYS A 182 -35.69 -5.71 5.01
C CYS A 182 -35.69 -7.15 4.49
N PRO A 183 -35.00 -7.44 3.37
CA PRO A 183 -34.64 -8.81 3.04
C PRO A 183 -33.84 -9.37 4.21
N GLY A 184 -34.46 -10.28 4.94
CA GLY A 184 -33.85 -11.00 6.03
C GLY A 184 -33.51 -12.42 5.63
N ASN A 185 -32.87 -13.11 6.54
CA ASN A 185 -32.50 -14.52 6.39
C ASN A 185 -33.66 -15.46 6.78
N ASP A 186 -34.91 -15.03 6.62
CA ASP A 186 -36.10 -15.81 7.00
C ASP A 186 -36.23 -17.11 6.18
N HIS A 187 -35.63 -17.14 4.99
CA HIS A 187 -35.60 -18.32 4.12
C HIS A 187 -34.90 -19.51 4.78
N ILE A 188 -33.95 -19.27 5.69
CA ILE A 188 -33.19 -20.32 6.38
C ILE A 188 -34.10 -21.23 7.20
N GLN A 189 -35.01 -20.63 7.97
CA GLN A 189 -35.90 -21.40 8.82
C GLN A 189 -36.91 -22.19 7.98
N ILE A 190 -37.43 -21.58 6.92
CA ILE A 190 -38.37 -22.25 6.01
C ILE A 190 -37.70 -23.49 5.39
N ILE A 191 -36.47 -23.37 4.92
CA ILE A 191 -35.72 -24.48 4.30
C ILE A 191 -35.42 -25.59 5.32
N SER A 192 -35.02 -25.21 6.54
CA SER A 192 -34.79 -26.20 7.61
C SER A 192 -36.07 -26.94 7.99
N GLU A 193 -37.20 -26.25 8.12
CA GLU A 193 -38.49 -26.89 8.42
C GLU A 193 -38.91 -27.85 7.30
N LEU A 194 -38.78 -27.45 6.03
CA LEU A 194 -39.09 -28.31 4.88
C LEU A 194 -38.21 -29.56 4.83
N TYR A 195 -36.90 -29.41 5.09
CA TYR A 195 -35.97 -30.54 5.12
C TYR A 195 -36.33 -31.54 6.23
N ASN A 196 -36.67 -31.04 7.43
CA ASN A 196 -37.06 -31.89 8.55
C ASN A 196 -38.44 -32.55 8.37
N HIS A 197 -39.33 -31.94 7.56
CA HIS A 197 -40.59 -32.56 7.15
C HIS A 197 -40.42 -33.60 6.04
N GLY A 198 -39.21 -33.89 5.57
CA GLY A 198 -38.93 -34.89 4.54
C GLY A 198 -39.32 -34.45 3.13
N ILE A 199 -39.43 -33.14 2.88
CA ILE A 199 -39.76 -32.61 1.56
C ILE A 199 -38.48 -32.51 0.74
N ASN A 200 -38.44 -33.16 -0.43
CA ASN A 200 -37.31 -33.11 -1.35
C ASN A 200 -37.12 -31.68 -1.90
N ILE A 201 -36.01 -31.05 -1.55
CA ILE A 201 -35.65 -29.69 -1.99
C ILE A 201 -34.72 -29.82 -3.21
N THR A 202 -35.13 -29.28 -4.35
CA THR A 202 -34.28 -29.20 -5.54
C THR A 202 -33.17 -28.17 -5.36
N TYR A 203 -31.98 -28.46 -5.88
CA TYR A 203 -30.82 -27.57 -5.88
C TYR A 203 -30.35 -27.32 -7.32
N PRO A 204 -29.96 -26.09 -7.72
CA PRO A 204 -29.67 -24.88 -6.91
C PRO A 204 -30.86 -23.94 -6.70
N THR A 205 -31.99 -24.19 -7.34
CA THR A 205 -33.22 -23.40 -7.17
C THR A 205 -34.31 -24.26 -6.55
N PHE A 206 -35.10 -23.64 -5.66
CA PHE A 206 -36.29 -24.27 -5.11
C PHE A 206 -37.53 -23.51 -5.59
N ARG A 207 -38.63 -24.23 -5.73
CA ARG A 207 -39.94 -23.65 -6.08
C ARG A 207 -41.01 -24.24 -5.17
N ILE A 208 -41.67 -23.39 -4.40
CA ILE A 208 -42.73 -23.76 -3.47
C ILE A 208 -43.93 -22.86 -3.74
N GLY A 209 -44.97 -23.44 -4.33
CA GLY A 209 -46.13 -22.70 -4.83
C GLY A 209 -45.72 -21.58 -5.79
N ASN A 210 -46.07 -20.33 -5.44
CA ASN A 210 -45.73 -19.13 -6.21
C ASN A 210 -44.38 -18.50 -5.81
N LYS A 211 -43.67 -19.04 -4.84
CA LYS A 211 -42.36 -18.54 -4.41
C LYS A 211 -41.26 -19.41 -5.00
N SER A 212 -40.26 -18.78 -5.60
CA SER A 212 -39.03 -19.44 -6.02
C SER A 212 -37.84 -18.68 -5.45
N GLY A 213 -36.74 -19.37 -5.24
CA GLY A 213 -35.51 -18.79 -4.73
C GLY A 213 -34.28 -19.56 -5.17
N TYR A 214 -33.13 -18.89 -5.10
CA TYR A 214 -31.82 -19.44 -5.44
C TYR A 214 -31.05 -19.74 -4.16
N LEU A 215 -30.71 -21.01 -3.93
CA LEU A 215 -29.99 -21.47 -2.74
C LEU A 215 -28.48 -21.50 -2.93
N GLY A 216 -28.01 -21.54 -4.18
CA GLY A 216 -26.58 -21.70 -4.47
C GLY A 216 -25.69 -20.55 -3.98
N ALA A 217 -26.27 -19.37 -3.74
CA ALA A 217 -25.54 -18.24 -3.15
C ALA A 217 -25.49 -18.29 -1.62
N GLY A 218 -26.42 -19.00 -0.99
CA GLY A 218 -26.57 -19.05 0.47
C GLY A 218 -26.06 -20.33 1.11
N LEU A 219 -26.11 -21.48 0.42
CA LEU A 219 -25.65 -22.77 0.94
C LEU A 219 -24.25 -23.12 0.42
N GLY A 220 -23.38 -23.52 1.34
CA GLY A 220 -22.01 -23.95 1.04
C GLY A 220 -21.74 -25.39 1.49
N GLY A 221 -20.80 -26.04 0.80
CA GLY A 221 -20.42 -27.43 1.08
C GLY A 221 -21.61 -28.40 0.94
N VAL A 222 -22.41 -28.21 -0.10
CA VAL A 222 -23.61 -29.03 -0.36
C VAL A 222 -23.22 -30.42 -0.86
N SER A 223 -23.91 -31.42 -0.34
CA SER A 223 -23.93 -32.79 -0.86
C SER A 223 -25.28 -33.01 -1.51
N LEU A 224 -25.26 -33.60 -2.70
CA LEU A 224 -26.43 -33.74 -3.55
C LEU A 224 -26.73 -35.24 -3.69
N SER A 225 -28.00 -35.59 -3.54
CA SER A 225 -28.52 -36.91 -3.89
C SER A 225 -29.33 -36.81 -5.17
N LYS A 226 -29.44 -37.92 -5.90
CA LYS A 226 -30.34 -38.03 -7.05
C LYS A 226 -31.58 -38.78 -6.62
N ASP A 227 -32.73 -38.21 -6.93
CA ASP A 227 -34.02 -38.88 -6.75
C ASP A 227 -34.28 -39.88 -7.91
N ASP A 228 -35.29 -40.73 -7.77
CA ASP A 228 -35.67 -41.74 -8.78
C ASP A 228 -36.01 -41.12 -10.16
N ASN A 229 -36.45 -39.85 -10.15
CA ASN A 229 -36.70 -39.04 -11.36
C ASN A 229 -35.47 -38.33 -11.92
N ASN A 230 -34.26 -38.67 -11.47
CA ASN A 230 -32.97 -38.06 -11.85
C ASN A 230 -32.89 -36.55 -11.56
N THR A 231 -33.75 -36.05 -10.66
CA THR A 231 -33.71 -34.67 -10.16
C THR A 231 -32.65 -34.55 -9.07
N VAL A 232 -31.91 -33.45 -9.09
CA VAL A 232 -30.84 -33.19 -8.12
C VAL A 232 -31.45 -32.59 -6.86
N ILE A 233 -31.45 -33.37 -5.78
CA ILE A 233 -32.00 -32.98 -4.48
C ILE A 233 -30.87 -32.69 -3.48
N LEU A 234 -31.15 -31.77 -2.55
CA LEU A 234 -30.23 -31.38 -1.50
C LEU A 234 -30.20 -32.44 -0.38
N ALA A 235 -29.06 -33.13 -0.20
CA ALA A 235 -28.91 -34.15 0.82
C ALA A 235 -28.42 -33.57 2.16
N SER A 236 -27.39 -32.73 2.15
CA SER A 236 -26.87 -32.04 3.33
C SER A 236 -26.06 -30.81 2.92
N ALA A 237 -25.96 -29.81 3.79
CA ALA A 237 -25.08 -28.66 3.64
C ALA A 237 -24.22 -28.45 4.89
N LYS A 238 -23.01 -27.90 4.72
CA LYS A 238 -22.05 -27.67 5.82
C LYS A 238 -21.97 -26.23 6.29
N ALA A 239 -22.27 -25.27 5.40
CA ALA A 239 -22.14 -23.86 5.66
C ALA A 239 -23.33 -23.05 5.11
N TRP A 240 -23.58 -21.89 5.73
CA TRP A 240 -24.57 -20.91 5.29
C TRP A 240 -23.93 -19.51 5.21
N LEU A 241 -24.16 -18.80 4.11
CA LEU A 241 -23.75 -17.41 3.92
C LEU A 241 -24.93 -16.47 4.18
N LEU A 242 -24.82 -15.65 5.21
CA LEU A 242 -25.76 -14.57 5.53
C LEU A 242 -25.23 -13.28 4.90
N VAL A 243 -26.08 -12.59 4.15
CA VAL A 243 -25.72 -11.33 3.48
C VAL A 243 -26.63 -10.22 3.97
N TYR A 244 -26.02 -9.17 4.51
CA TYR A 244 -26.68 -7.98 5.03
C TYR A 244 -26.34 -6.79 4.14
N GLN A 245 -27.35 -6.25 3.45
CA GLN A 245 -27.16 -5.14 2.53
C GLN A 245 -27.69 -3.84 3.11
N LEU A 246 -26.82 -2.84 3.19
CA LEU A 246 -27.10 -1.54 3.78
C LEU A 246 -27.31 -0.48 2.69
N LYS A 247 -28.00 0.61 3.05
CA LYS A 247 -28.14 1.79 2.19
C LYS A 247 -26.78 2.47 2.02
N PHE A 248 -26.36 2.67 0.76
CA PHE A 248 -25.14 3.40 0.40
C PHE A 248 -25.39 4.84 -0.04
N PHE A 249 -26.64 5.26 -0.23
CA PHE A 249 -27.02 6.62 -0.62
C PHE A 249 -28.22 7.11 0.21
N PRO A 250 -28.33 8.41 0.57
CA PRO A 250 -27.38 9.52 0.38
C PRO A 250 -26.14 9.42 1.30
N THR A 251 -25.13 10.30 1.10
CA THR A 251 -23.84 10.29 1.82
C THR A 251 -23.97 10.22 3.34
N ASN A 252 -24.92 10.94 3.94
CA ASN A 252 -25.21 10.88 5.38
C ASN A 252 -25.59 9.47 5.85
N VAL A 253 -26.40 8.76 5.06
CA VAL A 253 -26.82 7.38 5.37
C VAL A 253 -25.66 6.42 5.09
N SER A 254 -24.87 6.65 4.03
CA SER A 254 -23.66 5.86 3.75
C SER A 254 -22.66 5.93 4.90
N TYR A 255 -22.43 7.12 5.45
CA TYR A 255 -21.57 7.30 6.63
C TYR A 255 -22.10 6.51 7.82
N LEU A 256 -23.41 6.59 8.09
CA LEU A 256 -24.05 5.86 9.18
C LEU A 256 -24.00 4.34 8.98
N SER A 257 -24.21 3.85 7.76
CA SER A 257 -24.01 2.44 7.38
C SER A 257 -22.56 2.01 7.62
N GLY A 258 -21.59 2.87 7.29
CA GLY A 258 -20.18 2.60 7.57
C GLY A 258 -19.83 2.54 9.05
N VAL A 259 -20.46 3.37 9.89
CA VAL A 259 -20.33 3.29 11.36
C VAL A 259 -21.00 2.02 11.89
N TRP A 260 -22.13 1.60 11.30
CA TRP A 260 -22.80 0.36 11.66
C TRP A 260 -21.96 -0.87 11.33
N GLU A 261 -21.25 -0.91 10.20
CA GLU A 261 -20.31 -2.00 9.87
C GLU A 261 -19.19 -2.14 10.93
N LYS A 262 -18.66 -1.02 11.42
CA LYS A 262 -17.66 -1.02 12.50
C LYS A 262 -18.23 -1.54 13.81
N ALA A 263 -19.44 -1.12 14.17
CA ALA A 263 -20.14 -1.64 15.34
C ALA A 263 -20.46 -3.14 15.20
N PHE A 264 -20.82 -3.57 13.99
CA PHE A 264 -21.08 -4.97 13.66
C PHE A 264 -19.86 -5.85 13.90
N LYS A 265 -18.66 -5.42 13.49
CA LYS A 265 -17.41 -6.10 13.83
C LYS A 265 -17.25 -6.26 15.34
N ILE A 266 -17.33 -5.16 16.10
CA ILE A 266 -17.14 -5.18 17.57
C ILE A 266 -18.15 -6.11 18.25
N HIS A 267 -19.39 -6.16 17.77
CA HIS A 267 -20.42 -7.04 18.31
C HIS A 267 -20.21 -8.52 17.97
N LEU A 268 -19.66 -8.83 16.81
CA LEU A 268 -19.34 -10.21 16.42
C LEU A 268 -18.06 -10.72 17.08
N ASP A 269 -17.07 -9.86 17.30
CA ASP A 269 -15.88 -10.16 18.11
C ASP A 269 -16.27 -10.57 19.55
N ASN A 270 -17.31 -9.94 20.10
CA ASN A 270 -17.81 -10.22 21.46
C ASN A 270 -19.00 -11.18 21.50
N TYR A 271 -19.33 -11.84 20.38
CA TYR A 271 -20.44 -12.80 20.36
C TYR A 271 -20.02 -14.08 21.10
N PRO A 272 -20.83 -14.57 22.05
CA PRO A 272 -20.48 -15.78 22.80
C PRO A 272 -20.36 -16.99 21.87
N GLU A 273 -19.37 -17.84 22.12
CA GLU A 273 -19.22 -19.08 21.34
C GLU A 273 -20.44 -19.98 21.51
N ASP A 274 -21.14 -20.25 20.39
CA ASP A 274 -22.19 -21.26 20.36
C ASP A 274 -21.55 -22.67 20.21
N PRO A 275 -22.14 -23.72 20.81
CA PRO A 275 -21.64 -25.09 20.70
C PRO A 275 -21.87 -25.71 19.31
N TYR A 276 -22.84 -25.20 18.55
CA TYR A 276 -23.25 -25.77 17.25
C TYR A 276 -22.56 -25.10 16.05
N ILE A 277 -22.37 -23.79 16.10
CA ILE A 277 -21.96 -22.99 14.94
C ILE A 277 -20.64 -22.26 15.18
N SER A 278 -19.79 -22.22 14.16
CA SER A 278 -18.63 -21.34 14.10
C SER A 278 -18.92 -20.20 13.11
N ILE A 279 -18.70 -18.97 13.53
CA ILE A 279 -18.97 -17.77 12.74
C ILE A 279 -17.67 -17.16 12.19
N THR A 280 -17.71 -16.72 10.95
CA THR A 280 -16.69 -15.85 10.35
C THR A 280 -17.40 -14.73 9.61
N TYR A 281 -16.80 -13.55 9.53
CA TYR A 281 -17.49 -12.39 8.96
C TYR A 281 -16.55 -11.48 8.18
N PHE A 282 -17.17 -10.69 7.32
CA PHE A 282 -16.53 -9.70 6.47
C PHE A 282 -17.47 -8.52 6.29
N HIS A 283 -16.94 -7.31 6.19
CA HIS A 283 -17.69 -6.12 5.78
C HIS A 283 -16.92 -5.34 4.73
N SER A 284 -17.62 -4.48 3.99
CA SER A 284 -17.04 -3.79 2.82
C SER A 284 -15.77 -2.96 3.11
N GLN A 285 -15.61 -2.42 4.32
CA GLN A 285 -14.42 -1.66 4.74
C GLN A 285 -13.25 -2.51 5.26
N THR A 286 -13.39 -3.82 5.39
CA THR A 286 -12.40 -4.69 6.05
C THR A 286 -11.01 -4.57 5.43
N LEU A 287 -10.91 -4.63 4.10
CA LEU A 287 -9.62 -4.57 3.41
C LEU A 287 -8.92 -3.23 3.63
N ALA A 288 -9.64 -2.11 3.53
CA ALA A 288 -9.08 -0.78 3.76
C ALA A 288 -8.63 -0.60 5.21
N GLU A 289 -9.40 -1.09 6.19
CA GLU A 289 -9.04 -1.03 7.61
C GLU A 289 -7.85 -1.91 7.95
N GLU A 290 -7.75 -3.11 7.38
CA GLU A 290 -6.62 -4.03 7.61
C GLU A 290 -5.33 -3.52 6.97
N LEU A 291 -5.42 -2.92 5.77
CA LEU A 291 -4.28 -2.24 5.15
C LEU A 291 -3.80 -1.06 6.00
N LYS A 292 -4.73 -0.24 6.52
CA LYS A 292 -4.40 0.86 7.42
C LYS A 292 -3.76 0.35 8.73
N ARG A 293 -4.31 -0.71 9.33
CA ARG A 293 -3.75 -1.34 10.53
C ARG A 293 -2.32 -1.83 10.29
N ASN A 294 -2.06 -2.40 9.12
CA ASN A 294 -0.71 -2.82 8.73
C ASN A 294 0.24 -1.61 8.63
N ALA A 295 -0.18 -0.53 7.95
CA ALA A 295 0.60 0.70 7.84
C ALA A 295 0.92 1.33 9.22
N ASP A 296 -0.09 1.42 10.10
CA ASP A 296 0.07 1.96 11.46
C ASP A 296 1.02 1.08 12.31
N SER A 297 1.02 -0.24 12.11
CA SER A 297 1.95 -1.17 12.78
C SER A 297 3.38 -1.06 12.25
N LEU A 298 3.55 -0.73 10.97
CA LEU A 298 4.85 -0.56 10.32
C LEU A 298 5.56 0.73 10.76
N MET A 299 4.81 1.81 10.98
CA MET A 299 5.34 3.13 11.33
C MET A 299 6.38 3.13 12.48
N PRO A 300 6.11 2.54 13.68
CA PRO A 300 7.10 2.51 14.76
C PRO A 300 8.32 1.64 14.42
N ARG A 301 8.16 0.58 13.62
CA ARG A 301 9.28 -0.27 13.19
C ARG A 301 10.24 0.49 12.28
N PHE A 302 9.71 1.35 11.41
CA PHE A 302 10.54 2.24 10.59
C PHE A 302 11.35 3.20 11.44
N VAL A 303 10.74 3.82 12.47
CA VAL A 303 11.48 4.70 13.39
C VAL A 303 12.64 3.96 14.07
N MET A 304 12.41 2.73 14.56
CA MET A 304 13.49 1.91 15.13
C MET A 304 14.59 1.61 14.10
N ALA A 305 14.22 1.22 12.87
CA ALA A 305 15.18 0.96 11.80
C ALA A 305 16.02 2.21 11.46
N PHE A 306 15.40 3.39 11.41
CA PHE A 306 16.11 4.66 11.18
C PHE A 306 17.11 4.97 12.29
N VAL A 307 16.73 4.78 13.56
CA VAL A 307 17.64 5.00 14.70
C VAL A 307 18.83 4.05 14.63
N ILE A 308 18.60 2.76 14.33
CA ILE A 308 19.67 1.77 14.18
C ILE A 308 20.60 2.14 13.03
N LEU A 309 20.05 2.53 11.88
CA LEU A 309 20.81 2.94 10.72
C LEU A 309 21.66 4.19 11.01
N MET A 310 21.11 5.15 11.75
CA MET A 310 21.82 6.35 12.20
C MET A 310 22.99 6.01 13.13
N ILE A 311 22.77 5.14 14.12
CA ILE A 311 23.82 4.69 15.03
C ILE A 311 24.93 3.98 14.24
N PHE A 312 24.56 3.07 13.33
CA PHE A 312 25.50 2.38 12.46
C PHE A 312 26.32 3.36 11.61
N ALA A 313 25.68 4.37 11.02
CA ALA A 313 26.35 5.35 10.19
C ALA A 313 27.31 6.26 10.97
N VAL A 314 26.92 6.65 12.18
CA VAL A 314 27.81 7.35 13.12
C VAL A 314 29.02 6.46 13.45
N ILE A 315 28.83 5.20 13.86
CA ILE A 315 29.91 4.27 14.19
C ILE A 315 30.89 4.09 13.02
N CYS A 316 30.39 3.85 11.81
CA CYS A 316 31.20 3.68 10.60
C CYS A 316 31.98 4.95 10.22
N SER A 317 31.48 6.13 10.61
CA SER A 317 32.17 7.39 10.37
C SER A 317 33.33 7.66 11.35
N LEU A 318 33.28 7.05 12.55
CA LEU A 318 34.33 7.17 13.57
C LEU A 318 35.60 6.47 13.13
N VAL A 319 36.75 7.06 13.45
CA VAL A 319 38.05 6.44 13.22
C VAL A 319 38.82 6.38 14.53
N THR A 320 39.20 5.16 14.89
CA THR A 320 40.02 4.86 16.07
C THR A 320 41.51 4.96 15.74
N ILE A 321 42.29 5.38 16.71
CA ILE A 321 43.75 5.44 16.60
C ILE A 321 44.31 4.01 16.73
N LYS A 322 45.23 3.60 15.84
CA LYS A 322 45.84 2.26 15.85
C LYS A 322 46.37 1.91 17.25
N GLY A 323 45.94 0.77 17.80
CA GLY A 323 46.41 0.24 19.10
C GLY A 323 45.67 0.75 20.33
N THR A 324 44.64 1.59 20.19
CA THR A 324 43.84 2.11 21.31
C THR A 324 42.35 2.26 20.95
N PHE A 325 41.46 2.24 21.95
CA PHE A 325 40.03 2.53 21.79
C PHE A 325 39.69 4.03 21.73
N TYR A 326 40.68 4.92 21.70
CA TYR A 326 40.44 6.36 21.62
C TYR A 326 40.00 6.80 20.21
N VAL A 327 38.91 7.58 20.17
CA VAL A 327 38.34 8.16 18.95
C VAL A 327 39.09 9.44 18.58
N ASP A 328 39.59 9.50 17.34
CA ASP A 328 40.16 10.73 16.78
C ASP A 328 39.00 11.63 16.32
N TRP A 329 38.61 12.60 17.16
CA TRP A 329 37.53 13.55 16.86
C TRP A 329 37.84 14.52 15.72
N VAL A 330 39.11 14.64 15.32
CA VAL A 330 39.53 15.50 14.19
C VAL A 330 39.36 14.77 12.86
N LEU A 331 39.53 13.44 12.86
CA LEU A 331 39.37 12.59 11.68
C LEU A 331 37.95 11.99 11.56
N SER A 332 37.29 11.75 12.69
CA SER A 332 35.91 11.30 12.77
C SER A 332 34.96 12.43 12.42
N LYS A 333 34.09 12.22 11.42
CA LYS A 333 33.08 13.22 11.01
C LYS A 333 31.65 12.70 11.21
N PRO A 334 31.23 12.41 12.46
CA PRO A 334 29.90 11.87 12.74
C PRO A 334 28.79 12.85 12.40
N ILE A 335 29.05 14.15 12.50
CA ILE A 335 28.09 15.22 12.17
C ILE A 335 27.69 15.13 10.69
N LEU A 336 28.62 14.82 9.78
CA LEU A 336 28.33 14.62 8.36
C LEU A 336 27.36 13.46 8.12
N SER A 337 27.42 12.44 8.97
CA SER A 337 26.51 11.30 8.89
C SER A 337 25.09 11.65 9.30
N ILE A 338 24.95 12.40 10.39
CA ILE A 338 23.65 12.87 10.88
C ILE A 338 23.00 13.81 9.87
N PHE A 339 23.76 14.75 9.30
CA PHE A 339 23.25 15.69 8.30
C PHE A 339 22.79 14.99 7.01
N GLY A 340 23.43 13.90 6.59
CA GLY A 340 22.98 13.15 5.40
C GLY A 340 21.56 12.61 5.54
N VAL A 341 21.20 12.12 6.73
CA VAL A 341 19.85 11.61 7.01
C VAL A 341 18.85 12.74 7.20
N VAL A 342 19.23 13.82 7.89
CA VAL A 342 18.37 15.02 8.01
C VAL A 342 18.08 15.60 6.63
N ASN A 343 19.07 15.65 5.73
CA ASN A 343 18.91 16.11 4.36
C ASN A 343 17.94 15.23 3.56
N ALA A 344 18.04 13.90 3.68
CA ALA A 344 17.07 12.99 3.08
C ALA A 344 15.66 13.21 3.63
N GLY A 345 15.51 13.38 4.95
CA GLY A 345 14.24 13.70 5.60
C GLY A 345 13.63 15.01 5.11
N MET A 346 14.45 16.05 4.92
CA MET A 346 14.03 17.32 4.32
C MET A 346 13.55 17.12 2.87
N GLY A 347 14.28 16.36 2.06
CA GLY A 347 13.87 16.03 0.68
C GLY A 347 12.52 15.31 0.62
N ILE A 348 12.31 14.34 1.50
CA ILE A 348 11.04 13.61 1.66
C ILE A 348 9.90 14.57 2.05
N ALA A 349 10.12 15.40 3.07
CA ALA A 349 9.12 16.34 3.56
C ALA A 349 8.71 17.35 2.48
N SER A 350 9.68 17.89 1.73
CA SER A 350 9.43 18.79 0.61
C SER A 350 8.68 18.14 -0.54
N ALA A 351 9.05 16.91 -0.92
CA ALA A 351 8.39 16.22 -2.03
C ALA A 351 6.93 15.89 -1.69
N MET A 352 6.70 15.31 -0.51
CA MET A 352 5.35 14.95 -0.08
C MET A 352 4.48 16.20 0.09
N GLY A 353 4.96 17.23 0.78
CA GLY A 353 4.23 18.49 0.95
C GLY A 353 3.97 19.20 -0.38
N GLY A 354 4.97 19.29 -1.25
CA GLY A 354 4.85 19.93 -2.55
C GLY A 354 3.88 19.23 -3.50
N LEU A 355 3.87 17.90 -3.54
CA LEU A 355 2.93 17.15 -4.37
C LEU A 355 1.49 17.25 -3.87
N ILE A 356 1.29 17.30 -2.55
CA ILE A 356 -0.04 17.54 -1.98
C ILE A 356 -0.53 18.95 -2.31
N LEU A 357 0.34 19.97 -2.29
CA LEU A 357 0.00 21.33 -2.73
C LEU A 357 -0.37 21.39 -4.23
N LEU A 358 0.24 20.53 -5.05
CA LEU A 358 -0.12 20.34 -6.46
C LEU A 358 -1.37 19.46 -6.65
N ASN A 359 -2.11 19.16 -5.57
CA ASN A 359 -3.34 18.38 -5.56
C ASN A 359 -3.17 16.93 -6.04
N VAL A 360 -1.97 16.35 -5.86
CA VAL A 360 -1.73 14.92 -6.09
C VAL A 360 -2.21 14.14 -4.86
N GLN A 361 -3.11 13.17 -5.07
CA GLN A 361 -3.69 12.38 -3.99
C GLN A 361 -2.63 11.59 -3.21
N TYR A 362 -2.81 11.51 -1.90
CA TYR A 362 -1.98 10.70 -1.01
C TYR A 362 -2.56 9.29 -0.85
N ASN A 363 -1.69 8.27 -0.85
CA ASN A 363 -2.04 6.87 -0.64
C ASN A 363 -1.18 6.31 0.51
N ASP A 364 -1.74 5.44 1.34
CA ASP A 364 -1.06 4.81 2.48
C ASP A 364 0.20 4.03 2.08
N ILE A 365 0.31 3.50 0.85
CA ILE A 365 1.53 2.84 0.35
C ILE A 365 2.73 3.79 0.29
N VAL A 366 2.49 5.10 0.08
CA VAL A 366 3.53 6.13 0.08
C VAL A 366 4.25 6.20 1.42
N ALA A 367 3.65 5.71 2.52
CA ALA A 367 4.30 5.64 3.82
C ALA A 367 5.58 4.77 3.84
N VAL A 368 5.81 3.91 2.85
CA VAL A 368 7.04 3.10 2.72
C VAL A 368 8.18 3.88 2.04
N MET A 369 7.86 4.93 1.26
CA MET A 369 8.85 5.74 0.52
C MET A 369 9.98 6.30 1.40
N PRO A 370 9.74 6.86 2.61
CA PRO A 370 10.80 7.44 3.43
C PRO A 370 11.93 6.47 3.73
N PHE A 371 11.63 5.18 3.90
CA PHE A 371 12.63 4.16 4.17
C PHE A 371 13.59 3.98 2.99
N LEU A 372 13.04 3.90 1.78
CA LEU A 372 13.80 3.76 0.54
C LEU A 372 14.70 4.99 0.30
N VAL A 373 14.13 6.19 0.43
CA VAL A 373 14.86 7.44 0.14
C VAL A 373 15.96 7.71 1.18
N VAL A 374 15.72 7.41 2.46
CA VAL A 374 16.77 7.52 3.49
C VAL A 374 17.90 6.53 3.22
N ALA A 375 17.61 5.30 2.81
CA ALA A 375 18.65 4.33 2.47
C ALA A 375 19.58 4.86 1.36
N VAL A 376 19.01 5.37 0.27
CA VAL A 376 19.77 6.03 -0.82
C VAL A 376 20.54 7.26 -0.31
N GLY A 377 19.90 8.12 0.48
CA GLY A 377 20.53 9.30 1.06
C GLY A 377 21.73 8.97 1.97
N THR A 378 21.66 7.85 2.69
CA THR A 378 22.74 7.39 3.58
C THR A 378 23.93 6.86 2.79
N ASP A 379 23.70 6.16 1.67
CA ASP A 379 24.77 5.73 0.76
C ASP A 379 25.53 6.93 0.17
N ASN A 380 24.80 7.94 -0.32
CA ASN A 380 25.38 9.18 -0.82
C ASN A 380 26.21 9.92 0.24
N MET A 381 25.78 9.86 1.50
CA MET A 381 26.51 10.43 2.63
C MET A 381 27.82 9.66 2.93
N PHE A 382 27.84 8.33 2.82
CA PHE A 382 29.07 7.56 2.95
C PHE A 382 30.05 7.81 1.80
N LEU A 383 29.57 7.95 0.56
CA LEU A 383 30.39 8.37 -0.58
C LEU A 383 31.06 9.73 -0.30
N MET A 384 30.30 10.68 0.24
CA MET A 384 30.82 11.98 0.65
C MET A 384 31.89 11.84 1.74
N VAL A 385 31.64 11.10 2.83
CA VAL A 385 32.66 10.86 3.87
C VAL A 385 33.92 10.22 3.29
N ALA A 386 33.79 9.25 2.38
CA ALA A 386 34.91 8.58 1.76
C ALA A 386 35.77 9.55 0.93
N ALA A 387 35.15 10.41 0.12
CA ALA A 387 35.85 11.45 -0.63
C ALA A 387 36.53 12.48 0.28
N VAL A 388 35.87 12.92 1.35
CA VAL A 388 36.44 13.82 2.37
C VAL A 388 37.66 13.22 3.06
N LYS A 389 37.65 11.90 3.30
CA LYS A 389 38.78 11.15 3.88
C LYS A 389 39.92 10.95 2.88
N ARG A 390 39.63 10.86 1.58
CA ARG A 390 40.65 10.70 0.52
C ARG A 390 41.36 12.01 0.18
N THR A 391 40.69 13.16 0.28
CA THR A 391 41.29 14.47 -0.04
C THR A 391 42.38 14.90 0.94
N SER A 392 43.43 15.55 0.44
CA SER A 392 44.55 16.03 1.26
C SER A 392 44.13 17.14 2.22
N ARG A 393 44.67 17.11 3.44
CA ARG A 393 44.43 18.13 4.48
C ARG A 393 45.29 19.38 4.35
N ALA A 394 46.32 19.35 3.50
CA ALA A 394 47.20 20.48 3.28
C ALA A 394 46.55 21.58 2.42
N LEU A 395 45.47 21.25 1.70
CA LEU A 395 44.75 22.19 0.85
C LEU A 395 43.87 23.15 1.69
N PRO A 396 43.75 24.42 1.28
CA PRO A 396 42.80 25.35 1.89
C PRO A 396 41.36 24.84 1.72
N LEU A 397 40.48 25.21 2.65
CA LEU A 397 39.11 24.70 2.76
C LEU A 397 38.35 24.70 1.43
N GLU A 398 38.41 25.81 0.69
CA GLU A 398 37.68 25.99 -0.57
C GLU A 398 38.12 25.00 -1.65
N LYS A 399 39.43 24.85 -1.85
CA LYS A 399 40.00 23.91 -2.82
C LYS A 399 39.76 22.47 -2.39
N ARG A 400 39.82 22.19 -1.10
CA ARG A 400 39.55 20.85 -0.57
C ARG A 400 38.09 20.42 -0.77
N ILE A 401 37.14 21.34 -0.56
CA ILE A 401 35.72 21.08 -0.83
C ILE A 401 35.49 20.91 -2.33
N GLY A 402 36.11 21.75 -3.17
CA GLY A 402 36.08 21.60 -4.63
C GLY A 402 36.53 20.22 -5.08
N GLU A 403 37.71 19.78 -4.64
CA GLU A 403 38.28 18.47 -4.99
C GLU A 403 37.43 17.29 -4.49
N CYS A 404 36.83 17.44 -3.31
CA CYS A 404 35.92 16.43 -2.76
C CYS A 404 34.64 16.33 -3.58
N MET A 405 34.08 17.47 -4.00
CA MET A 405 32.85 17.53 -4.79
C MET A 405 33.07 17.03 -6.22
N SER A 406 34.23 17.28 -6.84
CA SER A 406 34.51 16.75 -8.18
C SER A 406 34.55 15.23 -8.26
N ASP A 407 34.89 14.54 -7.16
CA ASP A 407 34.92 13.07 -7.08
C ASP A 407 33.56 12.50 -6.62
N ALA A 408 33.04 12.99 -5.49
CA ALA A 408 31.80 12.45 -4.90
C ALA A 408 30.53 12.87 -5.65
N ALA A 409 30.41 14.14 -6.07
CA ALA A 409 29.15 14.65 -6.61
C ALA A 409 28.82 14.09 -7.99
N VAL A 410 29.84 13.74 -8.80
CA VAL A 410 29.64 13.04 -10.08
C VAL A 410 29.03 11.66 -9.85
N SER A 411 29.58 10.90 -8.90
CA SER A 411 29.04 9.57 -8.54
C SER A 411 27.61 9.67 -8.01
N ILE A 412 27.35 10.62 -7.10
CA ILE A 412 26.02 10.85 -6.52
C ILE A 412 25.02 11.31 -7.59
N LEU A 413 25.42 12.16 -8.54
CA LEU A 413 24.55 12.59 -9.65
C LEU A 413 24.14 11.39 -10.52
N ILE A 414 25.08 10.51 -10.85
CA ILE A 414 24.80 9.33 -11.66
C ILE A 414 23.77 8.45 -10.94
N THR A 415 24.00 8.12 -9.66
CA THR A 415 23.07 7.32 -8.86
C THR A 415 21.69 7.97 -8.76
N ALA A 416 21.63 9.27 -8.45
CA ALA A 416 20.37 10.00 -8.33
C ALA A 416 19.60 10.05 -9.66
N LEU A 417 20.29 10.22 -10.79
CA LEU A 417 19.67 10.19 -12.11
C LEU A 417 19.17 8.79 -12.46
N THR A 418 19.96 7.74 -12.23
CA THR A 418 19.52 6.36 -12.51
C THR A 418 18.33 5.96 -11.67
N ASP A 419 18.30 6.34 -10.38
CA ASP A 419 17.17 6.07 -9.50
C ASP A 419 15.94 6.87 -9.94
N ALA A 420 16.09 8.17 -10.23
CA ALA A 420 15.00 9.01 -10.72
C ALA A 420 14.43 8.50 -12.05
N PHE A 421 15.28 8.03 -12.98
CA PHE A 421 14.80 7.41 -14.22
C PHE A 421 14.10 6.07 -13.97
N SER A 422 14.62 5.23 -13.08
CA SER A 422 13.97 3.96 -12.73
C SER A 422 12.57 4.17 -12.15
N PHE A 423 12.42 5.09 -11.19
CA PHE A 423 11.09 5.46 -10.65
C PHE A 423 10.25 6.23 -11.68
N GLY A 424 10.88 7.03 -12.54
CA GLY A 424 10.24 7.71 -13.66
C GLY A 424 9.56 6.73 -14.62
N VAL A 425 10.22 5.64 -15.01
CA VAL A 425 9.63 4.57 -15.82
C VAL A 425 8.44 3.92 -15.09
N GLY A 426 8.52 3.78 -13.77
CA GLY A 426 7.42 3.27 -12.95
C GLY A 426 6.12 4.11 -13.03
N THR A 427 6.21 5.39 -13.39
CA THR A 427 5.02 6.24 -13.59
C THR A 427 4.18 5.88 -14.82
N ILE A 428 4.74 5.10 -15.76
CA ILE A 428 4.06 4.62 -16.97
C ILE A 428 3.11 3.44 -16.66
N THR A 429 3.25 2.81 -15.48
CA THR A 429 2.37 1.71 -15.06
C THR A 429 0.91 2.15 -15.04
N THR A 430 -0.05 1.28 -15.35
CA THR A 430 -1.48 1.66 -15.39
C THR A 430 -2.19 1.59 -14.04
N ILE A 431 -1.50 1.11 -12.99
CA ILE A 431 -2.04 0.93 -11.63
C ILE A 431 -1.81 2.22 -10.82
N PRO A 432 -2.88 2.95 -10.43
CA PRO A 432 -2.75 4.25 -9.76
C PRO A 432 -1.89 4.23 -8.49
N ALA A 433 -2.01 3.17 -7.69
CA ALA A 433 -1.23 3.03 -6.46
C ALA A 433 0.29 3.06 -6.72
N VAL A 434 0.75 2.39 -7.78
CA VAL A 434 2.18 2.33 -8.16
C VAL A 434 2.61 3.64 -8.81
N GLN A 435 1.78 4.22 -9.69
CA GLN A 435 2.04 5.52 -10.31
C GLN A 435 2.29 6.60 -9.26
N ILE A 436 1.38 6.73 -8.27
CA ILE A 436 1.48 7.71 -7.19
C ILE A 436 2.78 7.46 -6.39
N PHE A 437 3.04 6.22 -5.96
CA PHE A 437 4.27 5.88 -5.25
C PHE A 437 5.54 6.28 -6.03
N CYS A 438 5.58 5.99 -7.33
CA CYS A 438 6.70 6.32 -8.20
C CYS A 438 6.89 7.83 -8.41
N ILE A 439 5.82 8.60 -8.58
CA ILE A 439 5.88 10.07 -8.68
C ILE A 439 6.45 10.67 -7.39
N TYR A 440 5.92 10.27 -6.24
CA TYR A 440 6.39 10.75 -4.94
C TYR A 440 7.87 10.41 -4.71
N THR A 441 8.27 9.17 -5.00
CA THR A 441 9.66 8.71 -4.81
C THR A 441 10.61 9.41 -5.78
N CYS A 442 10.24 9.59 -7.04
CA CYS A 442 11.04 10.31 -8.03
C CYS A 442 11.28 11.77 -7.61
N CYS A 443 10.22 12.50 -7.23
CA CYS A 443 10.35 13.87 -6.74
C CYS A 443 11.19 13.95 -5.45
N ALA A 444 11.02 13.00 -4.52
CA ALA A 444 11.80 12.94 -3.29
C ALA A 444 13.29 12.73 -3.55
N LEU A 445 13.66 11.84 -4.47
CA LEU A 445 15.06 11.61 -4.82
C LEU A 445 15.71 12.81 -5.51
N VAL A 446 15.00 13.46 -6.44
CA VAL A 446 15.48 14.68 -7.11
C VAL A 446 15.68 15.82 -6.11
N LEU A 447 14.72 16.06 -5.21
CA LEU A 447 14.86 17.09 -4.18
C LEU A 447 15.95 16.74 -3.15
N THR A 448 16.07 15.46 -2.77
CA THR A 448 17.14 14.99 -1.89
C THR A 448 18.51 15.24 -2.51
N PHE A 449 18.68 14.96 -3.80
CA PHE A 449 19.91 15.25 -4.55
C PHE A 449 20.22 16.75 -4.57
N ILE A 450 19.24 17.60 -4.91
CA ILE A 450 19.40 19.06 -4.95
C ILE A 450 19.83 19.57 -3.56
N TYR A 451 19.14 19.13 -2.50
CA TYR A 451 19.48 19.53 -1.14
C TYR A 451 20.85 18.99 -0.70
N GLN A 452 21.22 17.78 -1.11
CA GLN A 452 22.50 17.18 -0.76
C GLN A 452 23.67 17.94 -1.39
N VAL A 453 23.56 18.30 -2.67
CA VAL A 453 24.58 19.08 -3.39
C VAL A 453 24.63 20.52 -2.90
N ALA A 454 23.49 21.13 -2.56
CA ALA A 454 23.43 22.51 -2.08
C ALA A 454 23.94 22.66 -0.63
N SER A 455 23.43 21.86 0.31
CA SER A 455 23.66 22.08 1.75
C SER A 455 24.95 21.44 2.28
N SER A 456 25.34 20.26 1.78
CA SER A 456 26.50 19.51 2.29
C SER A 456 27.85 20.24 2.14
N PRO A 457 28.13 21.00 1.07
CA PRO A 457 29.38 21.77 0.97
C PRO A 457 29.38 23.03 1.86
N SER A 458 28.20 23.59 2.16
CA SER A 458 28.03 24.89 2.82
C SER A 458 28.29 24.86 4.32
N THR A 459 27.99 23.76 5.01
CA THR A 459 28.10 23.73 6.47
C THR A 459 29.56 23.71 6.91
N ARG A 460 30.08 24.89 7.33
CA ARG A 460 31.39 25.05 8.01
C ARG A 460 31.58 24.06 9.17
N LEU A 461 30.47 23.72 9.82
CA LEU A 461 30.38 22.73 10.91
C LEU A 461 30.84 21.32 10.49
N LEU A 462 30.64 20.92 9.24
CA LEU A 462 31.08 19.63 8.67
C LEU A 462 32.60 19.53 8.46
N TRP A 463 33.29 20.66 8.56
CA TRP A 463 34.72 20.80 8.29
C TRP A 463 35.48 21.37 9.50
N LEU A 464 34.81 21.55 10.64
CA LEU A 464 35.47 21.87 11.90
C LEU A 464 36.55 20.81 12.19
N GLY A 465 37.74 21.27 12.57
CA GLY A 465 38.93 20.43 12.79
C GLY A 465 39.86 20.29 11.57
N SER A 466 39.45 20.73 10.38
CA SER A 466 40.34 20.80 9.21
C SER A 466 41.16 22.10 9.18
N ARG A 467 41.83 22.44 10.28
CA ARG A 467 42.88 23.46 10.22
C ARG A 467 43.97 22.94 9.29
N VAL A 468 44.53 23.82 8.46
CA VAL A 468 45.67 23.47 7.61
C VAL A 468 46.76 22.94 8.52
N HIS A 469 47.19 21.69 8.31
CA HIS A 469 48.37 21.19 9.02
C HIS A 469 49.57 22.03 8.57
N PRO A 470 50.34 22.64 9.48
CA PRO A 470 51.39 23.60 9.13
C PRO A 470 52.54 22.98 8.32
N ASP A 471 52.72 21.65 8.35
CA ASP A 471 53.77 20.95 7.60
C ASP A 471 53.22 20.07 6.44
N PRO A 472 53.60 20.35 5.18
CA PRO A 472 53.18 19.57 4.02
C PRO A 472 53.87 18.20 3.89
N SER A 473 54.98 17.97 4.61
CA SER A 473 55.75 16.72 4.57
C SER A 473 55.09 15.55 5.32
N HIS A 474 54.34 15.84 6.40
CA HIS A 474 53.60 14.83 7.18
C HIS A 474 52.17 14.58 6.68
N ALA A 475 51.67 15.39 5.75
CA ALA A 475 50.33 15.24 5.17
C ALA A 475 50.19 14.04 4.20
N SER A 476 51.31 13.44 3.78
CA SER A 476 51.37 12.29 2.86
C SER A 476 51.15 10.94 3.55
N ASN A 477 51.21 10.87 4.89
CA ASN A 477 50.94 9.64 5.64
C ASN A 477 49.43 9.35 5.70
N ARG A 478 48.90 8.91 4.56
CA ARG A 478 47.52 8.45 4.36
C ARG A 478 47.30 7.21 5.23
N LYS A 479 46.82 7.38 6.46
CA LYS A 479 46.46 6.27 7.34
C LYS A 479 45.28 5.52 6.71
N GLN A 480 45.55 4.39 6.05
CA GLN A 480 44.52 3.54 5.44
C GLN A 480 43.66 2.88 6.52
N CYS A 481 42.34 2.84 6.28
CA CYS A 481 41.38 2.20 7.17
C CYS A 481 41.55 0.67 7.14
N ALA A 482 41.18 -0.02 8.23
CA ALA A 482 41.28 -1.48 8.34
C ALA A 482 40.58 -2.21 7.18
N ALA A 483 39.39 -1.75 6.78
CA ALA A 483 38.66 -2.29 5.63
C ALA A 483 39.43 -2.13 4.31
N THR A 484 40.03 -0.97 4.06
CA THR A 484 40.85 -0.75 2.85
C THR A 484 42.06 -1.68 2.81
N ASN A 485 42.72 -1.90 3.95
CA ASN A 485 43.83 -2.84 4.05
C ASN A 485 43.39 -4.28 3.81
N PHE A 486 42.24 -4.69 4.35
CA PHE A 486 41.67 -6.02 4.08
C PHE A 486 41.40 -6.23 2.59
N PHE A 487 40.72 -5.28 1.94
CA PHE A 487 40.40 -5.40 0.52
C PHE A 487 41.65 -5.36 -0.38
N GLN A 488 42.61 -4.48 -0.08
CA GLN A 488 43.81 -4.31 -0.88
C GLN A 488 44.80 -5.48 -0.70
N ASN A 489 45.04 -5.94 0.53
CA ASN A 489 46.12 -6.89 0.81
C ASN A 489 45.66 -8.35 0.85
N TRP A 490 44.39 -8.62 1.17
CA TRP A 490 43.89 -9.98 1.34
C TRP A 490 42.88 -10.36 0.25
N TYR A 491 41.80 -9.59 0.11
CA TYR A 491 40.72 -9.92 -0.83
C TYR A 491 41.13 -9.81 -2.31
N ALA A 492 41.69 -8.67 -2.72
CA ALA A 492 42.02 -8.40 -4.11
C ALA A 492 43.07 -9.38 -4.68
N PRO A 493 44.17 -9.71 -3.97
CA PRO A 493 45.16 -10.67 -4.48
C PRO A 493 44.58 -12.08 -4.65
N ILE A 494 43.73 -12.54 -3.73
CA ILE A 494 43.03 -13.82 -3.81
C ILE A 494 42.12 -13.84 -5.05
N LEU A 495 41.28 -12.82 -5.22
CA LEU A 495 40.36 -12.74 -6.35
C LEU A 495 41.09 -12.57 -7.69
N MET A 496 42.30 -12.00 -7.71
CA MET A 496 43.04 -11.79 -8.96
C MET A 496 43.65 -13.06 -9.55
N GLN A 497 43.75 -14.15 -8.77
CA GLN A 497 44.25 -15.43 -9.26
C GLN A 497 43.34 -16.01 -10.36
N PRO A 498 43.89 -16.50 -11.49
CA PRO A 498 43.09 -16.92 -12.64
C PRO A 498 42.16 -18.10 -12.32
N ALA A 499 42.58 -19.04 -11.47
CA ALA A 499 41.76 -20.17 -11.04
C ALA A 499 40.53 -19.72 -10.23
N ILE A 500 40.71 -18.75 -9.32
CA ILE A 500 39.62 -18.22 -8.48
C ILE A 500 38.65 -17.40 -9.32
N LYS A 501 39.13 -16.62 -10.30
CA LYS A 501 38.26 -15.94 -11.27
C LYS A 501 37.42 -16.92 -12.08
N ALA A 502 38.02 -17.99 -12.57
CA ALA A 502 37.30 -19.03 -13.31
C ALA A 502 36.22 -19.69 -12.42
N LEU A 503 36.57 -20.04 -11.18
CA LEU A 503 35.63 -20.61 -10.23
C LEU A 503 34.47 -19.65 -9.89
N ALA A 504 34.77 -18.37 -9.64
CA ALA A 504 33.76 -17.34 -9.38
C ALA A 504 32.83 -17.13 -10.59
N GLY A 505 33.38 -17.16 -11.81
CA GLY A 505 32.60 -17.10 -13.04
C GLY A 505 31.67 -18.30 -13.19
N ILE A 506 32.17 -19.52 -12.97
CA ILE A 506 31.36 -20.75 -12.99
C ILE A 506 30.26 -20.67 -11.94
N TRP A 507 30.57 -20.25 -10.72
CA TRP A 507 29.60 -20.09 -9.65
C TRP A 507 28.52 -19.07 -10.01
N TYR A 508 28.89 -17.95 -10.61
CA TYR A 508 27.92 -16.95 -11.10
C TYR A 508 27.03 -17.51 -12.20
N CYS A 509 27.57 -18.30 -13.14
CA CYS A 509 26.77 -18.97 -14.17
C CYS A 509 25.77 -19.98 -13.56
N ILE A 510 26.18 -20.75 -12.55
CA ILE A 510 25.30 -21.66 -11.81
C ILE A 510 24.18 -20.86 -11.13
N TYR A 511 24.52 -19.78 -10.42
CA TYR A 511 23.56 -18.89 -9.77
C TYR A 511 22.54 -18.32 -10.78
N VAL A 512 23.00 -17.82 -11.93
CA VAL A 512 22.12 -17.30 -12.99
C VAL A 512 21.22 -18.41 -13.54
N GLY A 513 21.74 -19.62 -13.75
CA GLY A 513 20.95 -20.77 -14.18
C GLY A 513 19.82 -21.11 -13.20
N PHE A 514 20.12 -21.13 -11.90
CA PHE A 514 19.11 -21.33 -10.85
C PHE A 514 18.10 -20.18 -10.77
N ALA A 515 18.55 -18.93 -10.93
CA ALA A 515 17.66 -17.76 -10.93
C ALA A 515 16.68 -17.82 -12.12
N ILE A 516 17.15 -18.16 -13.33
CA ILE A 516 16.31 -18.34 -14.52
C ILE A 516 15.30 -19.47 -14.28
N TYR A 517 15.74 -20.60 -13.71
CA TYR A 517 14.84 -21.70 -13.35
C TYR A 517 13.78 -21.24 -12.34
N GLY A 518 14.16 -20.48 -11.31
CA GLY A 518 13.23 -19.89 -10.35
C GLY A 518 12.19 -18.97 -11.00
N CYS A 519 12.59 -18.17 -11.99
CA CYS A 519 11.67 -17.34 -12.75
C CYS A 519 10.61 -18.16 -13.51
N THR A 520 10.93 -19.39 -13.97
CA THR A 520 9.95 -20.27 -14.64
C THR A 520 8.89 -20.85 -13.69
N GLN A 521 9.14 -20.83 -12.38
CA GLN A 521 8.20 -21.34 -11.37
C GLN A 521 7.34 -20.25 -10.72
N LEU A 522 7.48 -18.99 -11.16
CA LEU A 522 6.73 -17.88 -10.59
C LEU A 522 5.23 -18.05 -10.88
N ARG A 523 4.43 -18.21 -9.83
CA ARG A 523 2.97 -18.23 -9.94
C ARG A 523 2.44 -16.80 -9.89
N GLU A 524 1.66 -16.42 -10.90
CA GLU A 524 0.99 -15.13 -10.95
C GLU A 524 -0.30 -15.15 -10.12
N GLY A 525 -0.49 -14.15 -9.27
CA GLY A 525 -1.73 -13.98 -8.49
C GLY A 525 -1.48 -13.26 -7.18
N LEU A 526 -2.34 -12.28 -6.88
CA LEU A 526 -2.38 -11.62 -5.58
C LEU A 526 -3.73 -11.92 -4.93
N GLU A 527 -3.75 -12.97 -4.12
CA GLU A 527 -4.94 -13.30 -3.34
C GLU A 527 -5.14 -12.25 -2.22
N PRO A 528 -6.36 -11.73 -2.04
CA PRO A 528 -6.64 -10.75 -0.98
C PRO A 528 -6.23 -11.21 0.42
N VAL A 529 -6.23 -12.53 0.67
CA VAL A 529 -5.82 -13.14 1.94
C VAL A 529 -4.37 -12.83 2.29
N ASN A 530 -3.50 -12.69 1.29
CA ASN A 530 -2.07 -12.41 1.47
C ASN A 530 -1.79 -10.93 1.80
N LEU A 531 -2.75 -10.03 1.57
CA LEU A 531 -2.65 -8.61 1.94
C LEU A 531 -3.06 -8.33 3.38
N LEU A 532 -3.77 -9.27 4.00
CA LEU A 532 -4.26 -9.14 5.37
C LEU A 532 -3.15 -9.48 6.37
N VAL A 533 -3.16 -8.79 7.51
CA VAL A 533 -2.32 -9.12 8.67
C VAL A 533 -2.65 -10.54 9.15
N ASP A 534 -1.65 -11.30 9.62
CA ASP A 534 -1.81 -12.71 10.01
C ASP A 534 -2.93 -12.97 11.02
N ASP A 535 -3.09 -12.10 12.00
CA ASP A 535 -4.17 -12.17 12.99
C ASP A 535 -5.44 -11.40 12.54
N SER A 536 -5.75 -11.36 11.24
CA SER A 536 -6.97 -10.72 10.75
C SER A 536 -8.17 -11.66 10.79
N TYR A 537 -9.30 -11.17 11.29
CA TYR A 537 -10.60 -11.85 11.30
C TYR A 537 -11.14 -12.17 9.90
N ALA A 538 -10.67 -11.48 8.87
CA ALA A 538 -11.09 -11.71 7.49
C ALA A 538 -10.43 -12.93 6.85
N LYS A 539 -9.22 -13.33 7.27
CA LYS A 539 -8.54 -14.53 6.74
C LYS A 539 -9.41 -15.80 6.86
N PRO A 540 -9.93 -16.16 8.06
CA PRO A 540 -10.77 -17.36 8.18
C PRO A 540 -12.08 -17.24 7.39
N HIS A 541 -12.59 -16.03 7.16
CA HIS A 541 -13.76 -15.82 6.31
C HIS A 541 -13.47 -16.13 4.84
N TYR A 542 -12.37 -15.62 4.28
CA TYR A 542 -11.96 -15.95 2.92
C TYR A 542 -11.70 -17.43 2.71
N VAL A 543 -11.03 -18.08 3.67
CA VAL A 543 -10.80 -19.54 3.63
C VAL A 543 -12.13 -20.32 3.67
N ALA A 544 -13.12 -19.87 4.44
CA ALA A 544 -14.44 -20.48 4.47
C ALA A 544 -15.19 -20.32 3.14
N LEU A 545 -15.10 -19.13 2.51
CA LEU A 545 -15.67 -18.87 1.18
C LEU A 545 -15.06 -19.76 0.11
N GLU A 546 -13.73 -19.87 0.08
CA GLU A 546 -12.99 -20.69 -0.87
C GLU A 546 -13.33 -22.18 -0.72
N ARG A 547 -13.35 -22.70 0.52
CA ARG A 547 -13.62 -24.11 0.80
C ARG A 547 -15.06 -24.54 0.54
N HIS A 548 -16.04 -23.65 0.76
CA HIS A 548 -17.45 -24.05 0.80
C HIS A 548 -18.33 -23.43 -0.29
N PHE A 549 -18.00 -22.24 -0.80
CA PHE A 549 -18.89 -21.48 -1.68
C PHE A 549 -18.34 -21.29 -3.10
N TRP A 550 -17.02 -21.15 -3.29
CA TRP A 550 -16.42 -20.81 -4.58
C TRP A 550 -16.20 -21.97 -5.56
N HIS A 551 -16.83 -23.13 -5.34
CA HIS A 551 -16.71 -24.26 -6.29
C HIS A 551 -17.25 -23.94 -7.69
N TYR A 552 -18.31 -23.13 -7.77
CA TYR A 552 -18.92 -22.68 -9.04
C TYR A 552 -18.51 -21.25 -9.43
N GLY A 553 -17.56 -20.64 -8.71
CA GLY A 553 -17.15 -19.24 -8.89
C GLY A 553 -18.13 -18.22 -8.31
N ALA A 554 -17.88 -16.94 -8.59
CA ALA A 554 -18.71 -15.83 -8.12
C ALA A 554 -19.99 -15.66 -8.97
N THR A 555 -21.06 -15.15 -8.35
CA THR A 555 -22.31 -14.87 -9.06
C THR A 555 -22.15 -13.75 -10.09
N LEU A 556 -22.42 -14.03 -11.36
CA LEU A 556 -22.44 -13.02 -12.43
C LEU A 556 -23.83 -12.43 -12.60
N GLN A 557 -23.90 -11.11 -12.72
CA GLN A 557 -25.15 -10.41 -13.02
C GLN A 557 -25.16 -9.87 -14.43
N VAL A 558 -26.02 -10.46 -15.26
CA VAL A 558 -26.28 -9.99 -16.62
C VAL A 558 -27.46 -9.02 -16.57
N LYS A 559 -27.18 -7.73 -16.76
CA LYS A 559 -28.22 -6.70 -16.88
C LYS A 559 -28.56 -6.52 -18.36
N ARG A 560 -29.75 -6.97 -18.78
CA ARG A 560 -30.29 -6.68 -20.11
C ARG A 560 -31.00 -5.34 -20.07
N PHE A 561 -30.53 -4.38 -20.87
CA PHE A 561 -31.27 -3.16 -21.16
C PHE A 561 -32.22 -3.50 -22.31
N ILE A 562 -33.52 -3.46 -22.03
CA ILE A 562 -34.59 -3.68 -23.01
C ILE A 562 -35.15 -2.33 -23.40
#